data_AF-A0A379FG53-F1
#
_entry.id   AF-A0A379FG53-F1
#
_cell.length_a   1.000
_cell.length_b   1.000
_cell.length_c   1.000
_cell.angle_alpha   90.00
_cell.angle_beta   90.00
_cell.angle_gamma   90.00
#
_symmetry.space_group_name_H-M   'P 1'
#
loop_
_entity.id
_entity.type
_entity.pdbx_description
1 polymer ?
#
loop_
_entity_poly.entity_id
_entity_poly.type
_entity_poly.pdbx_seq_one_letter_code
_entity_poly.pdbx_strand_id
1 'polypeptide(L)'
;MVVFNQKIEGFFDICQQRGLTGSQGVIIPLANVRHLVLNESVIQAVKENKFHIWPVVHVAEAITLLTHQPYYEEQCENPQSNEHLLAVIHDRITQANNQDRPKLPWFLRLFR
;
A
#
# COMPACT_ATOMS: atom_id res chain seq x y z
N MET A 1 -16.31 17.13 8.19
CA MET A 1 -14.95 17.35 7.65
C MET A 1 -13.86 17.08 8.70
N VAL A 2 -14.04 16.09 9.62
CA VAL A 2 -13.15 15.93 10.82
C VAL A 2 -12.58 14.51 10.99
N VAL A 3 -12.97 13.56 10.13
CA VAL A 3 -12.69 12.13 10.34
C VAL A 3 -11.20 11.79 10.14
N PHE A 4 -10.48 12.53 9.30
CA PHE A 4 -9.08 12.21 9.00
C PHE A 4 -8.15 12.46 10.21
N ASN A 5 -8.32 13.57 10.92
CA ASN A 5 -7.51 13.88 12.10
C ASN A 5 -7.71 12.81 13.19
N GLN A 6 -8.97 12.44 13.47
CA GLN A 6 -9.29 11.39 14.45
C GLN A 6 -8.67 10.03 14.09
N LYS A 7 -8.59 9.68 12.80
CA LYS A 7 -7.93 8.45 12.37
C LYS A 7 -6.42 8.48 12.62
N ILE A 8 -5.78 9.62 12.35
CA ILE A 8 -4.35 9.80 12.57
C ILE A 8 -4.04 9.76 14.07
N GLU A 9 -4.79 10.53 14.85
CA GLU A 9 -4.64 10.62 16.31
C GLU A 9 -4.92 9.26 16.97
N GLY A 10 -6.00 8.57 16.60
CA GLY A 10 -6.30 7.24 17.14
C GLY A 10 -5.23 6.19 16.84
N PHE A 11 -4.62 6.23 15.64
CA PHE A 11 -3.49 5.35 15.33
C PHE A 11 -2.23 5.74 16.11
N PHE A 12 -1.94 7.04 16.20
CA PHE A 12 -0.83 7.56 17.00
C PHE A 12 -0.92 7.16 18.46
N ASP A 13 -2.09 7.27 19.08
CA ASP A 13 -2.32 6.91 20.49
C ASP A 13 -1.97 5.44 20.76
N ILE A 14 -2.37 4.54 19.84
CA ILE A 14 -2.03 3.11 19.94
C ILE A 14 -0.51 2.90 19.80
N CYS A 15 0.14 3.59 18.87
CA CYS A 15 1.59 3.52 18.70
C CYS A 15 2.33 4.06 19.93
N GLN A 16 1.86 5.16 20.52
CA GLN A 16 2.44 5.77 21.70
C GLN A 16 2.32 4.84 22.91
N GLN A 17 1.16 4.23 23.14
CA GLN A 17 0.93 3.26 24.23
C GLN A 17 1.84 2.03 24.12
N ARG A 18 2.19 1.64 22.89
CA ARG A 18 3.09 0.50 22.63
C ARG A 18 4.57 0.88 22.56
N GLY A 19 4.90 2.17 22.67
CA GLY A 19 6.23 2.72 22.46
C GLY A 19 6.50 3.06 20.99
N LEU A 20 6.85 4.33 20.75
CA LEU A 20 7.26 4.80 19.42
C LEU A 20 8.67 4.31 19.09
N THR A 21 8.81 3.63 17.96
CA THR A 21 10.10 3.11 17.43
C THR A 21 10.72 4.07 16.42
N GLY A 22 9.96 5.07 15.95
CA GLY A 22 10.39 5.98 14.90
C GLY A 22 10.19 5.46 13.48
N SER A 23 9.57 4.29 13.31
CA SER A 23 9.18 3.77 11.99
C SER A 23 7.66 3.82 11.76
N GLN A 24 6.87 4.12 12.80
CA GLN A 24 5.42 4.18 12.67
C GLN A 24 4.96 5.44 11.96
N GLY A 25 3.85 5.32 11.25
CA GLY A 25 3.25 6.46 10.57
C GLY A 25 1.98 6.09 9.82
N VAL A 26 1.42 7.08 9.13
CA VAL A 26 0.16 6.98 8.40
C VAL A 26 0.35 7.45 6.96
N ILE A 27 -0.21 6.71 6.01
CA ILE A 27 -0.29 7.13 4.61
C ILE A 27 -1.63 7.86 4.42
N ILE A 28 -1.58 9.03 3.80
CA ILE A 28 -2.77 9.85 3.57
C ILE A 28 -2.84 10.35 2.12
N PRO A 29 -4.03 10.63 1.56
CA PRO A 29 -4.12 11.31 0.28
C PRO A 29 -3.58 12.74 0.37
N LEU A 30 -2.77 13.16 -0.61
CA LEU A 30 -2.22 14.52 -0.68
C LEU A 30 -3.32 15.60 -0.58
N ALA A 31 -4.48 15.34 -1.18
CA ALA A 31 -5.62 16.25 -1.18
C ALA A 31 -6.13 16.65 0.22
N ASN A 32 -5.84 15.82 1.24
CA ASN A 32 -6.29 16.02 2.62
C ASN A 32 -5.30 16.79 3.49
N VAL A 33 -4.05 17.01 3.02
CA VAL A 33 -3.00 17.68 3.80
C VAL A 33 -3.44 19.07 4.28
N ARG A 34 -4.07 19.86 3.41
CA ARG A 34 -4.61 21.19 3.74
C ARG A 34 -5.72 21.22 4.79
N HIS A 35 -6.32 20.07 5.11
CA HIS A 35 -7.39 19.95 6.10
C HIS A 35 -6.89 19.34 7.42
N LEU A 36 -5.60 19.04 7.54
CA LEU A 36 -5.03 18.48 8.75
C LEU A 36 -4.94 19.53 9.84
N VAL A 37 -5.53 19.22 10.99
CA VAL A 37 -5.39 19.96 12.24
C VAL A 37 -5.15 18.90 13.30
N LEU A 38 -3.89 18.67 13.60
CA LEU A 38 -3.43 17.60 14.51
C LEU A 38 -3.12 18.20 15.87
N ASN A 39 -3.33 17.41 16.92
CA ASN A 39 -2.88 17.78 18.26
C ASN A 39 -1.35 18.00 18.36
N GLU A 40 -0.92 18.71 19.40
CA GLU A 40 0.49 19.05 19.60
C GLU A 40 1.38 17.81 19.79
N SER A 41 0.86 16.73 20.38
CA SER A 41 1.61 15.50 20.62
C SER A 41 2.02 14.79 19.33
N VAL A 42 1.11 14.71 18.35
CA VAL A 42 1.42 14.18 17.02
C VAL A 42 2.42 15.10 16.31
N ILE A 43 2.22 16.42 16.36
CA ILE A 43 3.15 17.38 15.74
C ILE A 43 4.56 17.23 16.31
N GLN A 44 4.68 17.10 17.63
CA GLN A 44 5.97 16.96 18.30
C GLN A 44 6.64 15.62 17.95
N ALA A 45 5.89 14.52 17.92
CA ALA A 45 6.43 13.22 17.52
C ALA A 45 6.91 13.22 16.06
N VAL A 46 6.22 13.93 15.16
CA VAL A 46 6.66 14.11 13.77
C VAL A 46 7.94 14.93 13.71
N LYS A 47 8.03 16.06 14.45
CA LYS A 47 9.24 16.88 14.53
C LYS A 47 10.45 16.12 15.08
N GLU A 48 10.21 15.18 15.99
CA GLU A 48 11.24 14.32 16.59
C GLU A 48 11.58 13.08 15.74
N ASN A 49 11.00 12.93 14.54
CA ASN A 49 11.12 11.74 13.68
C ASN A 49 10.66 10.43 14.35
N LYS A 50 9.79 10.52 15.37
CA LYS A 50 9.22 9.37 16.09
C LYS A 50 7.95 8.83 15.43
N PHE A 51 7.31 9.63 14.58
CA PHE A 51 6.10 9.29 13.86
C PHE A 51 6.09 9.97 12.49
N HIS A 52 5.51 9.33 11.48
CA HIS A 52 5.57 9.82 10.10
C HIS A 52 4.17 9.99 9.49
N ILE A 53 4.03 10.96 8.60
CA ILE A 53 2.83 11.16 7.79
C ILE A 53 3.27 11.23 6.34
N TRP A 54 2.87 10.25 5.53
CA TRP A 54 3.26 10.14 4.12
C TRP A 54 2.09 10.53 3.23
N PRO A 55 2.09 11.75 2.66
CA PRO A 55 1.10 12.14 1.67
C PRO A 55 1.42 11.49 0.32
N VAL A 56 0.42 10.86 -0.30
CA VAL A 56 0.54 10.22 -1.62
C VAL A 56 -0.54 10.69 -2.57
N VAL A 57 -0.24 10.68 -3.88
CA VAL A 57 -1.21 11.03 -4.93
C VAL A 57 -1.86 9.77 -5.50
N HIS A 58 -1.05 8.75 -5.77
CA HIS A 58 -1.50 7.49 -6.36
C HIS A 58 -1.33 6.29 -5.42
N VAL A 59 -2.22 5.30 -5.56
CA VAL A 59 -2.14 4.05 -4.78
C VAL A 59 -0.80 3.33 -4.98
N ALA A 60 -0.20 3.45 -6.17
CA ALA A 60 1.11 2.88 -6.47
C ALA A 60 2.21 3.37 -5.52
N GLU A 61 2.22 4.67 -5.19
CA GLU A 61 3.16 5.25 -4.22
C GLU A 61 2.97 4.62 -2.84
N ALA A 62 1.71 4.46 -2.39
CA ALA A 62 1.41 3.84 -1.11
C ALA A 62 1.89 2.38 -1.05
N ILE A 63 1.67 1.61 -2.13
CA ILE A 63 2.12 0.22 -2.20
C ILE A 63 3.65 0.16 -2.16
N THR A 64 4.35 0.98 -2.94
CA THR A 64 5.81 1.03 -2.92
C THR A 64 6.36 1.42 -1.55
N LEU A 65 5.73 2.37 -0.85
CA LEU A 65 6.10 2.72 0.52
C LEU A 65 5.96 1.55 1.50
N LEU A 66 4.90 0.74 1.36
CA LEU A 66 4.61 -0.38 2.27
C LEU A 66 5.46 -1.63 1.98
N THR A 67 5.77 -1.91 0.72
CA THR A 67 6.46 -3.14 0.30
C THR A 67 7.95 -2.93 0.07
N HIS A 68 8.38 -1.68 -0.08
CA HIS A 68 9.72 -1.30 -0.54
C HIS A 68 10.07 -1.92 -1.90
N GLN A 69 9.05 -2.16 -2.73
CA GLN A 69 9.19 -2.69 -4.08
C GLN A 69 8.51 -1.77 -5.11
N PRO A 70 9.08 -1.65 -6.32
CA PRO A 70 8.45 -0.90 -7.40
C PRO A 70 7.09 -1.50 -7.73
N TYR A 71 6.07 -0.66 -7.87
CA TYR A 71 4.73 -1.11 -8.25
C TYR A 71 4.61 -1.24 -9.77
N TYR A 72 5.08 -0.23 -10.50
CA TYR A 72 5.20 -0.22 -11.95
C TYR A 72 6.66 -0.38 -12.41
N GLU A 73 6.83 -0.72 -13.69
CA GLU A 73 8.12 -0.89 -14.35
C GLU A 73 8.97 0.38 -14.34
N GLU A 74 8.36 1.57 -14.47
CA GLU A 74 9.07 2.85 -14.51
C GLU A 74 9.75 3.19 -13.17
N GLN A 75 9.40 2.48 -12.10
CA GLN A 75 9.98 2.64 -10.76
C GLN A 75 11.17 1.70 -10.53
N CYS A 76 11.45 0.77 -11.44
CA CYS A 76 12.57 -0.18 -11.33
C CYS A 76 13.91 0.50 -11.68
N GLU A 77 14.99 0.13 -10.97
CA GLU A 77 16.35 0.54 -11.33
C GLU A 77 16.78 -0.01 -12.70
N ASN A 78 16.29 -1.20 -13.05
CA ASN A 78 16.41 -1.80 -14.36
C ASN A 78 15.02 -2.05 -14.96
N PRO A 79 14.50 -1.17 -15.82
CA PRO A 79 13.16 -1.30 -16.38
C PRO A 79 12.92 -2.63 -17.12
N GLN A 80 13.98 -3.26 -17.66
CA GLN A 80 13.86 -4.51 -18.42
C GLN A 80 13.69 -5.75 -17.53
N SER A 81 13.79 -5.62 -16.20
CA SER A 81 13.50 -6.72 -15.28
C SER A 81 12.01 -6.71 -14.91
N ASN A 82 11.33 -7.86 -15.05
CA ASN A 82 9.93 -8.06 -14.62
C ASN A 82 9.81 -8.15 -13.08
N GLU A 83 10.51 -7.29 -12.36
CA GLU A 83 10.68 -7.33 -10.89
C GLU A 83 9.77 -6.35 -10.15
N HIS A 84 8.66 -5.92 -10.79
CA HIS A 84 7.69 -5.02 -10.18
C HIS A 84 6.40 -5.75 -9.74
N LEU A 85 5.73 -5.21 -8.74
CA LEU A 85 4.59 -5.87 -8.08
C LEU A 85 3.40 -6.10 -9.01
N LEU A 86 3.14 -5.21 -9.96
CA LEU A 86 2.01 -5.39 -10.89
C LEU A 86 2.17 -6.66 -11.74
N ALA A 87 3.38 -6.98 -12.22
CA ALA A 87 3.65 -8.24 -12.92
C ALA A 87 3.36 -9.46 -12.04
N VAL A 88 3.85 -9.46 -10.79
CA VAL A 88 3.61 -10.55 -9.83
C VAL A 88 2.11 -10.73 -9.55
N ILE A 89 1.36 -9.63 -9.41
CA ILE A 89 -0.08 -9.66 -9.19
C ILE A 89 -0.79 -10.26 -10.42
N HIS A 90 -0.44 -9.83 -11.63
CA HIS A 90 -1.02 -10.37 -12.86
C HIS A 90 -0.76 -11.86 -13.04
N ASP A 91 0.46 -12.33 -12.77
CA ASP A 91 0.82 -13.74 -12.85
C ASP A 91 -0.01 -14.57 -11.87
N ARG A 92 -0.14 -14.11 -10.62
CA ARG A 92 -0.94 -14.81 -9.59
C ARG A 92 -2.42 -14.87 -9.95
N ILE A 93 -3.00 -13.77 -10.44
CA ILE A 93 -4.40 -13.76 -10.92
C ILE A 93 -4.58 -14.74 -12.08
N THR A 94 -3.65 -14.78 -13.02
CA THR A 94 -3.69 -15.68 -14.18
C THR A 94 -3.61 -17.15 -13.77
N GLN A 95 -2.73 -17.47 -12.81
CA GLN A 95 -2.60 -18.82 -12.26
C GLN A 95 -3.87 -19.28 -11.54
N ALA A 96 -4.46 -18.42 -10.69
CA ALA A 96 -5.71 -18.71 -9.99
C ALA A 96 -6.86 -18.97 -10.98
N ASN A 97 -7.04 -18.09 -11.97
CA ASN A 97 -8.09 -18.22 -12.98
C ASN A 97 -7.95 -19.48 -13.87
N ASN A 98 -6.73 -20.00 -14.03
CA ASN A 98 -6.50 -21.23 -14.82
C ASN A 98 -6.77 -22.51 -14.02
N GLN A 99 -6.68 -22.48 -12.69
CA GLN A 99 -7.03 -23.62 -11.84
C GLN A 99 -8.54 -23.91 -11.84
N ASP A 100 -9.37 -22.87 -12.00
CA ASP A 100 -10.83 -22.99 -12.01
C ASP A 100 -11.44 -23.48 -13.34
N ARG A 101 -10.61 -23.77 -14.36
CA ARG A 101 -11.12 -24.36 -15.61
C ARG A 101 -11.26 -25.87 -15.47
N PRO A 102 -12.47 -26.45 -15.58
CA PRO A 102 -12.62 -27.90 -15.66
C PRO A 102 -11.88 -28.41 -16.90
N LYS A 103 -10.85 -29.23 -16.71
CA LYS A 103 -10.21 -29.98 -17.79
C LYS A 103 -11.21 -31.02 -18.29
N LEU A 104 -12.06 -30.64 -19.23
CA LEU A 104 -12.94 -31.60 -19.91
C LEU A 104 -12.07 -32.70 -20.53
N PRO A 105 -12.35 -33.98 -20.26
CA PRO A 105 -11.54 -35.06 -20.78
C PRO A 105 -11.60 -35.10 -22.31
N TRP A 106 -10.46 -35.43 -22.92
CA TRP A 106 -10.19 -35.33 -24.36
C TRP A 106 -11.26 -35.98 -25.26
N PHE A 107 -11.92 -37.04 -24.78
CA PHE A 107 -12.92 -37.78 -25.54
C PHE A 107 -14.20 -36.96 -25.81
N LEU A 108 -14.49 -35.93 -25.01
CA LEU A 108 -15.64 -35.04 -25.23
C LEU A 108 -15.41 -34.03 -26.37
N ARG A 109 -14.21 -33.95 -26.96
CA ARG A 109 -13.91 -33.11 -28.15
C ARG A 109 -14.17 -33.85 -29.47
N LEU A 110 -14.40 -35.16 -29.46
CA LEU A 110 -14.63 -35.98 -30.66
C LEU A 110 -16.09 -35.98 -31.14
N PHE A 111 -17.02 -35.42 -30.36
CA PHE A 111 -18.46 -35.38 -30.65
C PHE A 111 -18.96 -34.01 -31.15
N ARG A 112 -18.11 -33.22 -31.82
CA ARG A 112 -18.54 -32.00 -32.53
C ARG A 112 -18.22 -32.07 -34.01
#